data_AF-A0AAW2MZS9-F1
#
_entry.id   AF-A0AAW2MZS9-F1
#
_cell.length_a   1.000
_cell.length_b   1.000
_cell.length_c   1.000
_cell.angle_alpha   90.00
_cell.angle_beta   90.00
_cell.angle_gamma   90.00
#
_symmetry.space_group_name_H-M   'P 1'
#
loop_
_entity.id
_entity.type
_entity.pdbx_description
1 polymer ?
#
loop_
_entity_poly.entity_id
_entity_poly.type
_entity_poly.pdbx_seq_one_letter_code
_entity_poly.pdbx_strand_id
1 'polypeptide(L)'
;MVVQRYCLTASANSSFKARQGHAVQLGENGRINQTLRGTADGYWDHILSFNLAALNEGCAADSHAAVNVSVLETWKVFFLGRNLSRDMWERYAFYMGGWGRGDSVNLEIASVASNSGRNGSSCWPVVDAFTVKKEWDA
;
A
#
# COMPACT_ATOMS: atom_id res chain seq x y z
N MET A 1 -25.77 -1.02 14.55
CA MET A 1 -24.31 -1.03 14.81
C MET A 1 -23.71 -2.15 13.96
N VAL A 2 -23.18 -1.82 12.78
CA VAL A 2 -22.58 -2.82 11.89
C VAL A 2 -21.11 -2.92 12.25
N VAL A 3 -20.72 -4.04 12.87
CA VAL A 3 -19.31 -4.38 13.08
C VAL A 3 -18.80 -4.93 11.76
N GLN A 4 -18.10 -4.11 10.98
CA GLN A 4 -17.47 -4.55 9.74
C GLN A 4 -16.16 -5.27 10.11
N ARG A 5 -16.14 -6.59 9.86
CA ARG A 5 -14.98 -7.45 10.13
C ARG A 5 -13.97 -7.24 9.01
N TYR A 6 -12.81 -6.65 9.32
CA TYR A 6 -11.69 -6.57 8.38
C TYR A 6 -10.87 -7.87 8.47
N CYS A 7 -10.84 -8.66 7.40
CA CYS A 7 -10.01 -9.86 7.33
C CYS A 7 -8.57 -9.46 7.01
N LEU A 8 -7.71 -9.41 8.02
CA LEU A 8 -6.25 -9.38 7.87
C LEU A 8 -5.76 -10.83 7.92
N THR A 9 -5.35 -11.40 6.79
CA THR A 9 -4.64 -12.67 6.77
C THR A 9 -3.15 -12.40 6.74
N ALA A 10 -2.46 -12.60 7.87
CA ALA A 10 -1.02 -12.77 7.86
C ALA A 10 -0.73 -14.10 7.15
N SER A 11 -0.31 -14.04 5.89
CA SER A 11 0.04 -15.27 5.18
C SER A 11 1.39 -15.75 5.72
N ALA A 12 1.42 -16.97 6.27
CA ALA A 12 2.60 -17.56 6.88
C ALA A 12 3.77 -17.82 5.88
N ASN A 13 3.62 -17.43 4.62
CA ASN A 13 4.59 -17.63 3.54
C ASN A 13 4.80 -16.41 2.63
N SER A 14 4.21 -15.25 2.92
CA SER A 14 4.41 -14.01 2.13
C SER A 14 5.59 -13.20 2.65
N SER A 15 6.72 -13.85 2.90
CA SER A 15 7.98 -13.11 2.87
C SER A 15 8.25 -12.81 1.41
N PHE A 16 8.47 -11.53 1.09
CA PHE A 16 9.13 -11.18 -0.16
C PHE A 16 10.33 -12.11 -0.36
N LYS A 17 10.41 -12.85 -1.47
CA LYS A 17 11.61 -13.67 -1.77
C LYS A 17 12.90 -12.83 -1.72
N ALA A 18 12.77 -11.51 -1.91
CA ALA A 18 13.84 -10.53 -1.82
C ALA A 18 14.11 -9.96 -0.41
N ARG A 19 13.19 -10.07 0.56
CA ARG A 19 13.36 -9.50 1.92
C ARG A 19 12.65 -10.36 2.98
N GLN A 20 13.41 -10.77 3.99
CA GLN A 20 12.87 -11.29 5.25
C GLN A 20 12.02 -10.20 5.90
N GLY A 21 10.69 -10.28 5.76
CA GLY A 21 9.76 -9.26 6.22
C GLY A 21 8.31 -9.77 6.23
N HIS A 22 7.46 -9.07 6.97
CA HIS A 22 6.03 -9.36 7.07
C HIS A 22 5.24 -8.44 6.13
N ALA A 23 4.77 -8.98 5.01
CA ALA A 23 3.88 -8.26 4.12
C ALA A 23 2.41 -8.43 4.52
N VAL A 24 1.58 -7.43 4.20
CA VAL A 24 0.13 -7.46 4.44
C VAL A 24 -0.59 -7.64 3.10
N GLN A 25 -1.37 -8.71 2.99
CA GLN A 25 -2.31 -8.86 1.89
C GLN A 25 -3.61 -8.15 2.25
N LEU A 26 -4.01 -7.17 1.46
CA LEU A 26 -5.34 -6.56 1.58
C LEU A 26 -6.33 -7.54 0.95
N GLY A 27 -7.51 -7.72 1.55
CA GLY A 27 -8.58 -8.52 0.94
C GLY A 27 -9.52 -7.66 0.10
N GLU A 28 -10.70 -8.20 -0.20
CA GLU A 28 -11.78 -7.43 -0.80
C GLU A 28 -12.17 -6.26 0.10
N ASN A 29 -12.17 -5.04 -0.46
CA ASN A 29 -12.37 -3.81 0.30
C ASN A 29 -11.41 -3.66 1.50
N GLY A 30 -10.25 -4.34 1.46
CA GLY A 30 -9.24 -4.31 2.50
C GLY A 30 -8.59 -2.93 2.59
N ARG A 31 -8.42 -2.43 3.81
CA ARG A 31 -7.84 -1.10 4.05
C ARG A 31 -6.90 -1.13 5.24
N ILE A 32 -5.81 -0.39 5.13
CA ILE A 32 -4.98 0.04 6.26
C ILE A 32 -5.32 1.50 6.49
N ASN A 33 -5.65 1.84 7.73
CA ASN A 33 -5.93 3.21 8.13
C ASN A 33 -5.04 3.57 9.33
N GLN A 34 -4.16 4.55 9.16
CA GLN A 34 -3.26 5.02 10.19
C GLN A 34 -3.30 6.53 10.32
N THR A 35 -3.42 6.99 11.56
CA THR A 35 -3.24 8.41 11.90
C THR A 35 -1.78 8.67 12.23
N LEU A 36 -1.13 9.53 11.44
CA LEU A 36 0.22 10.00 11.68
C LEU A 36 0.17 11.36 12.38
N ARG A 37 1.06 11.58 13.34
CA ARG A 37 1.17 12.85 14.07
C ARG A 37 2.46 13.54 13.70
N GLY A 38 2.38 14.80 13.30
CA GLY A 38 3.56 15.61 13.08
C GLY A 38 4.25 15.91 14.41
N THR A 39 5.56 15.64 14.47
CA THR A 39 6.40 15.87 15.64
C THR A 39 7.53 16.86 15.38
N ALA A 40 7.78 17.19 14.11
CA ALA A 40 8.84 18.10 13.70
C ALA A 40 8.46 19.56 13.98
N ASP A 41 9.44 20.33 14.46
CA ASP A 41 9.31 21.78 14.56
C ASP A 41 9.35 22.39 13.14
N GLY A 42 8.26 23.05 12.73
CA GLY A 42 8.06 23.57 11.38
C GLY A 42 7.24 22.66 10.46
N TYR A 43 6.86 23.20 9.30
CA TYR A 43 6.08 22.52 8.27
C TYR A 43 7.03 21.92 7.24
N TRP A 44 7.03 20.59 7.11
CA TRP A 44 7.94 19.88 6.21
C TRP A 44 7.14 19.03 5.25
N ASP A 45 7.62 18.91 4.02
CA ASP A 45 7.06 18.03 3.01
C ASP A 45 7.36 16.56 3.32
N HIS A 46 6.35 15.71 3.24
CA HIS A 46 6.45 14.29 3.58
C HIS A 46 6.21 13.41 2.35
N ILE A 47 7.02 12.35 2.25
CA ILE A 47 6.92 11.34 1.20
C ILE A 47 6.73 9.98 1.85
N LEU A 48 5.65 9.29 1.48
CA LEU A 48 5.45 7.88 1.77
C LEU A 48 6.15 7.06 0.70
N SER A 49 7.02 6.14 1.12
CA SER A 49 7.50 5.04 0.30
C SER A 49 6.87 3.72 0.74
N PHE A 50 6.55 2.85 -0.21
CA PHE A 50 6.03 1.50 0.08
C PHE A 50 6.31 0.54 -1.07
N ASN A 51 6.23 -0.75 -0.78
CA ASN A 51 6.30 -1.81 -1.78
C ASN A 51 4.90 -2.32 -2.08
N LEU A 52 4.63 -2.58 -3.36
CA LEU A 52 3.43 -3.26 -3.85
C LEU A 52 3.84 -4.54 -4.56
N ALA A 53 3.19 -5.64 -4.22
CA ALA A 53 3.44 -6.96 -4.79
C ALA A 53 2.17 -7.60 -5.31
N ALA A 54 2.37 -8.53 -6.26
CA ALA A 54 1.41 -9.57 -6.54
C ALA A 54 1.62 -10.77 -5.61
N LEU A 55 0.54 -11.49 -5.31
CA LEU A 55 0.61 -12.72 -4.51
C LEU A 55 1.40 -13.84 -5.21
N ASN A 56 1.28 -13.93 -6.53
CA ASN A 56 1.93 -14.91 -7.38
C ASN A 56 2.02 -14.40 -8.83
N GLU A 57 2.71 -15.15 -9.70
CA GLU A 57 2.91 -14.78 -11.11
C GLU A 57 1.59 -14.66 -11.88
N GLY A 58 0.60 -15.51 -11.61
CA GLY A 58 -0.73 -15.41 -12.24
C GLY A 58 -1.43 -14.09 -11.90
N CYS A 59 -1.31 -13.65 -10.65
CA CYS A 59 -1.81 -12.35 -10.23
C CYS A 59 -1.00 -11.18 -10.80
N ALA A 60 0.30 -11.35 -11.06
CA ALA A 60 1.08 -10.31 -11.73
C ALA A 60 0.69 -10.15 -13.21
N ALA A 61 0.38 -11.25 -13.90
CA ALA A 61 0.10 -11.28 -15.33
C ALA A 61 -1.32 -10.81 -15.70
N ASP A 62 -2.34 -11.28 -14.98
CA ASP A 62 -3.73 -11.17 -15.43
C ASP A 62 -4.58 -10.14 -14.67
N SER A 63 -4.13 -9.72 -13.49
CA SER A 63 -4.94 -8.98 -12.53
C SER A 63 -4.09 -7.95 -11.83
N HIS A 64 -3.92 -6.77 -12.44
CA HIS A 64 -3.03 -5.72 -11.93
C HIS A 64 -3.37 -5.39 -10.46
N ALA A 65 -2.58 -5.94 -9.53
CA ALA A 65 -2.67 -5.64 -8.11
C ALA A 65 -2.55 -4.13 -7.97
N ALA A 66 -3.55 -3.51 -7.35
CA ALA A 66 -3.63 -2.06 -7.27
C ALA A 66 -4.09 -1.61 -5.90
N VAL A 67 -3.47 -0.53 -5.41
CA VAL A 67 -3.83 0.13 -4.16
C VAL A 67 -4.11 1.59 -4.42
N ASN A 68 -5.15 2.10 -3.77
CA ASN A 68 -5.38 3.53 -3.65
C ASN A 68 -4.72 4.00 -2.36
N VAL A 69 -3.78 4.94 -2.47
CA VAL A 69 -3.18 5.61 -1.32
C VAL A 69 -3.77 6.99 -1.23
N SER A 70 -4.31 7.34 -0.07
CA SER A 70 -4.89 8.66 0.17
C SER A 70 -4.43 9.24 1.50
N VAL A 71 -4.24 10.56 1.49
CA VAL A 71 -3.92 11.34 2.68
C VAL A 71 -4.39 12.78 2.47
N LEU A 72 -4.97 13.37 3.52
CA LEU A 72 -5.60 14.69 3.44
C LEU A 72 -6.61 14.73 2.27
N GLU A 73 -6.42 15.64 1.33
CA GLU A 73 -7.25 15.81 0.13
C GLU A 73 -6.60 15.21 -1.13
N THR A 74 -5.49 14.49 -0.97
CA THR A 74 -4.73 13.92 -2.09
C THR A 74 -4.86 12.41 -2.12
N TRP A 75 -4.88 11.84 -3.33
CA TRP A 75 -4.92 10.40 -3.51
C TRP A 75 -4.27 9.99 -4.84
N LYS A 76 -3.81 8.76 -4.90
CA LYS A 76 -3.30 8.16 -6.13
C LYS A 76 -3.45 6.64 -6.11
N VAL A 77 -3.88 6.09 -7.23
CA VAL A 77 -3.88 4.64 -7.46
C VAL A 77 -2.54 4.22 -8.03
N PHE A 78 -1.93 3.22 -7.39
CA PHE A 78 -0.71 2.56 -7.81
C PHE A 78 -1.05 1.15 -8.25
N PHE A 79 -0.57 0.75 -9.43
CA PHE A 79 -0.81 -0.56 -10.03
C PHE A 79 0.52 -1.19 -10.35
N LEU A 80 0.63 -2.49 -10.10
CA LEU A 80 1.82 -3.25 -10.43
C LEU A 80 2.05 -3.30 -11.96
N GLY A 81 3.28 -2.98 -12.40
CA GLY A 81 3.66 -2.96 -13.80
C GLY A 81 3.58 -4.33 -14.50
N ARG A 82 3.53 -4.31 -15.84
CA ARG A 82 3.37 -5.51 -16.70
C ARG A 82 4.66 -6.30 -16.95
N ASN A 83 5.83 -5.70 -16.75
CA ASN A 83 7.13 -6.26 -17.13
C ASN A 83 7.95 -6.68 -15.90
N LEU A 84 7.37 -7.50 -15.05
CA LEU A 84 8.06 -8.05 -13.88
C LEU A 84 8.86 -9.29 -14.27
N SER A 85 9.98 -9.08 -14.94
CA SER A 85 10.83 -10.17 -15.45
C SER A 85 11.68 -10.86 -14.37
N ARG A 86 11.54 -10.49 -13.09
CA ARG A 86 12.30 -11.13 -11.99
C ARG A 86 11.73 -10.97 -10.60
N ASP A 87 11.10 -9.84 -10.33
CA ASP A 87 10.64 -9.46 -8.99
C ASP A 87 9.14 -9.18 -9.05
N MET A 88 8.32 -9.96 -8.35
CA MET A 88 6.84 -9.83 -8.34
C MET A 88 6.35 -8.57 -7.59
N TRP A 89 7.13 -7.48 -7.63
CA TRP A 89 6.91 -6.26 -6.89
C TRP A 89 7.60 -5.04 -7.46
N GLU A 90 7.06 -3.88 -7.09
CA GLU A 90 7.65 -2.58 -7.36
C GLU A 90 7.60 -1.71 -6.11
N ARG A 91 8.49 -0.72 -6.06
CA ARG A 91 8.50 0.30 -5.01
C ARG A 91 7.90 1.58 -5.54
N TYR A 92 7.03 2.19 -4.75
CA TYR A 92 6.40 3.45 -5.06
C TYR A 92 6.70 4.51 -4.01
N ALA A 93 6.55 5.76 -4.45
CA ALA A 93 6.57 6.94 -3.61
C ALA A 93 5.30 7.77 -3.84
N PHE A 94 4.76 8.34 -2.76
CA PHE A 94 3.59 9.20 -2.76
C PHE A 94 3.86 10.44 -1.91
N TYR A 95 3.79 11.60 -2.55
CA TYR A 95 3.88 12.88 -1.85
C TYR A 95 2.61 13.08 -1.01
N MET A 96 2.80 13.34 0.28
CA MET A 96 1.72 13.41 1.26
C MET A 96 1.31 14.84 1.60
N GLY A 97 2.00 15.84 1.06
CA GLY A 97 1.90 17.22 1.50
C GLY A 97 2.84 17.54 2.65
N GLY A 98 2.87 18.82 3.00
CA GLY A 98 3.55 19.27 4.20
C GLY A 98 2.69 19.10 5.45
N TRP A 99 3.31 18.89 6.62
CA TRP A 99 2.70 19.03 7.95
C TRP A 99 3.77 19.16 9.04
N GLY A 100 3.39 19.62 10.23
CA GLY A 100 4.32 19.88 11.33
C GLY A 100 3.77 19.52 12.72
N ARG A 101 4.49 19.93 13.77
CA ARG A 101 4.08 19.70 15.16
C ARG A 101 2.65 20.21 15.41
N GLY A 102 1.80 19.32 15.92
CA GLY A 102 0.41 19.63 16.25
C GLY A 102 -0.58 19.19 15.17
N ASP A 103 -0.10 18.93 13.96
CA ASP A 103 -0.92 18.38 12.89
C ASP A 103 -1.10 16.86 13.04
N SER A 104 -2.25 16.37 12.60
CA SER A 104 -2.52 14.94 12.46
C SER A 104 -3.17 14.67 11.12
N VAL A 105 -2.70 13.63 10.46
CA VAL A 105 -3.14 13.27 9.11
C VAL A 105 -3.47 11.80 9.04
N ASN A 106 -4.48 11.49 8.25
CA ASN A 106 -4.99 10.14 8.12
C ASN A 106 -4.53 9.53 6.81
N LEU A 107 -3.61 8.57 6.90
CA LEU A 107 -3.15 7.78 5.77
C LEU A 107 -4.08 6.57 5.61
N GLU A 108 -4.72 6.46 4.45
CA GLU A 108 -5.47 5.28 4.04
C GLU A 108 -4.77 4.61 2.85
N ILE A 109 -4.67 3.28 2.91
CA ILE A 109 -4.19 2.44 1.83
C ILE A 109 -5.24 1.36 1.60
N ALA A 110 -5.94 1.44 0.48
CA ALA A 110 -7.09 0.61 0.18
C ALA A 110 -6.84 -0.28 -1.03
N SER A 111 -7.31 -1.52 -0.97
CA SER A 111 -7.39 -2.40 -2.14
C SER A 111 -8.30 -1.77 -3.19
N VAL A 112 -7.86 -1.78 -4.45
CA VAL A 112 -8.73 -1.45 -5.58
C VAL A 112 -9.26 -2.75 -6.18
N ALA A 113 -10.56 -2.82 -6.42
CA ALA A 113 -11.16 -3.98 -7.09
C ALA A 113 -10.58 -4.14 -8.49
N SER A 114 -9.99 -5.30 -8.76
CA SER A 114 -9.60 -5.69 -10.12
C SER A 114 -10.82 -6.28 -10.83
N ASN A 115 -11.24 -5.69 -11.95
CA ASN A 115 -12.35 -6.20 -12.78
C ASN A 115 -12.01 -7.52 -13.51
N SER A 116 -10.86 -8.15 -13.26
CA SER A 116 -10.37 -9.37 -13.93
C SER A 116 -11.00 -10.68 -13.41
N GLY A 117 -12.22 -10.62 -12.87
CA GLY A 117 -12.97 -11.76 -12.33
C GLY A 117 -13.49 -12.74 -13.39
N ARG A 118 -12.67 -13.19 -14.35
CA ARG A 118 -13.07 -14.26 -15.26
C ARG A 118 -12.95 -15.66 -14.67
N ASN A 119 -12.22 -15.89 -13.58
CA ASN A 119 -12.11 -17.21 -12.97
C ASN A 119 -11.75 -17.11 -11.46
N GLY A 120 -12.71 -16.78 -10.61
CA GLY A 120 -12.80 -17.19 -9.18
C GLY A 120 -11.62 -16.93 -8.22
N SER A 121 -10.52 -16.30 -8.64
CA SER A 121 -9.34 -16.02 -7.81
C SER A 121 -9.16 -14.51 -7.73
N SER A 122 -9.48 -13.94 -6.57
CA SER A 122 -9.31 -12.52 -6.34
C SER A 122 -7.84 -12.21 -6.07
N CYS A 123 -7.16 -11.65 -7.06
CA CYS A 123 -5.78 -11.18 -6.96
C CYS A 123 -5.70 -9.86 -6.22
N TRP A 124 -5.75 -9.94 -4.90
CA TRP A 124 -5.66 -8.77 -4.05
C TRP A 124 -4.21 -8.31 -3.83
N PRO A 125 -3.97 -7.00 -3.65
CA PRO A 125 -2.62 -6.47 -3.52
C PRO A 125 -1.97 -6.86 -2.20
N VAL A 126 -0.65 -7.07 -2.28
CA VAL A 126 0.22 -7.26 -1.11
C VAL A 126 1.07 -6.02 -0.95
N VAL A 127 1.17 -5.49 0.26
CA VAL A 127 1.88 -4.26 0.57
C VAL A 127 2.85 -4.44 1.74
N ASP A 128 3.99 -3.76 1.68
CA ASP A 128 5.07 -3.87 2.67
C ASP A 128 5.93 -2.59 2.74
N ALA A 129 6.77 -2.49 3.76
CA ALA A 129 7.86 -1.53 3.90
C ALA A 129 7.45 -0.04 3.85
N PHE A 130 6.30 0.27 4.47
CA PHE A 130 5.83 1.65 4.62
C PHE A 130 6.85 2.49 5.39
N THR A 131 7.35 3.54 4.74
CA THR A 131 8.30 4.49 5.34
C THR A 131 7.85 5.89 5.00
N VAL A 132 7.68 6.73 6.02
CA VAL A 132 7.43 8.17 5.84
C VAL A 132 8.73 8.90 6.11
N LYS A 133 9.19 9.68 5.15
CA LYS A 133 10.36 10.57 5.28
C LYS A 133 9.96 12.01 5.02
N LYS A 134 10.75 12.93 5.56
CA LYS A 134 10.73 14.34 5.14
C LYS A 134 11.54 14.47 3.85
N GLU A 135 11.15 15.38 2.96
CA GLU A 135 11.78 15.54 1.64
C GLU A 135 13.29 15.84 1.71
N TRP A 136 13.76 16.54 2.74
CA TRP A 136 15.19 16.84 2.94
C TRP A 136 16.01 15.66 3.53
N ASP A 137 15.35 14.58 3.95
CA ASP A 137 15.97 13.35 4.47
C ASP A 137 15.86 12.17 3.47
N ALA A 138 15.36 12.44 2.25
CA ALA A 138 14.99 11.44 1.23
C ALA A 138 16.19 10.77 0.56
#